data_AF-A0A1Y1KQB9-F1
#
_entry.id   AF-A0A1Y1KQB9-F1
#
_cell.length_a   1.000
_cell.length_b   1.000
_cell.length_c   1.000
_cell.angle_alpha   90.00
_cell.angle_beta   90.00
_cell.angle_gamma   90.00
#
_symmetry.space_group_name_H-M   'P 1'
#
loop_
_entity.id
_entity.type
_entity.pdbx_description
1 polymer ?
#
loop_
_entity_poly.entity_id
_entity_poly.type
_entity_poly.pdbx_seq_one_letter_code
_entity_poly.pdbx_strand_id
1 'polypeptide(L)'
;IRELVDYADIGWTKLTGAGGGGCAITLFRPDAKDETIKGLETKFTAEGFQKYETILGADGVAVLWPAVFRNDIGGEGGEEIDQEIFENAVGVEGIEQLVGVGAREDREGWKFWARAV
;
A
#
# COMPACT_ATOMS: atom_id res chain seq x y z
N ILE A 1 11.08 20.01 -8.43
CA ILE A 1 9.68 19.62 -8.18
C ILE A 1 8.77 20.78 -7.77
N ARG A 2 9.05 21.50 -6.68
CA ARG A 2 8.20 22.62 -6.22
C ARG A 2 7.97 23.68 -7.29
N GLU A 3 9.04 24.13 -7.92
CA GLU A 3 8.98 25.08 -9.02
C GLU A 3 8.03 24.61 -10.14
N LEU A 4 8.14 23.36 -10.59
CA LEU A 4 7.30 22.81 -11.66
C LEU A 4 5.81 22.78 -11.30
N VAL A 5 5.50 22.45 -10.03
CA VAL A 5 4.12 22.42 -9.53
C VAL A 5 3.56 23.83 -9.39
N ASP A 6 4.35 24.75 -8.84
CA ASP A 6 3.95 26.15 -8.63
C ASP A 6 3.72 26.84 -10.00
N TYR A 7 4.58 26.63 -11.00
CA TYR A 7 4.39 27.16 -12.35
C TYR A 7 3.20 26.54 -13.10
N ALA A 8 2.89 25.27 -12.84
CA ALA A 8 1.72 24.63 -13.41
C ALA A 8 0.41 25.08 -12.74
N ASP A 9 0.49 25.82 -11.62
CA ASP A 9 -0.63 26.27 -10.79
C ASP A 9 -1.60 25.13 -10.46
N ILE A 10 -1.11 23.91 -10.27
CA ILE A 10 -1.96 22.71 -10.27
C ILE A 10 -2.27 22.17 -8.86
N GLY A 11 -1.61 22.70 -7.84
CA GLY A 11 -1.78 22.22 -6.47
C GLY A 11 -0.59 22.51 -5.58
N TRP A 12 -0.37 21.64 -4.59
CA TRP A 12 0.65 21.82 -3.55
C TRP A 12 1.57 20.62 -3.51
N THR A 13 2.87 20.85 -3.32
CA THR A 13 3.85 19.78 -3.23
C THR A 13 4.78 19.96 -2.04
N LYS A 14 5.19 18.84 -1.44
CA LYS A 14 6.13 18.84 -0.32
C LYS A 14 7.00 17.59 -0.36
N LEU A 15 8.26 17.74 0.03
CA LEU A 15 9.14 16.60 0.33
C LEU A 15 8.57 15.78 1.48
N THR A 16 8.78 14.47 1.43
CA THR A 16 8.34 13.52 2.46
C THR A 16 9.51 12.70 2.98
N GLY A 17 9.56 12.48 4.29
CA GLY A 17 10.66 11.78 4.96
C GLY A 17 11.75 12.74 5.46
N ALA A 18 13.01 12.33 5.37
CA ALA A 18 14.15 13.05 5.94
C ALA A 18 14.48 14.40 5.25
N GLY A 19 14.08 14.58 3.99
CA GLY A 19 14.41 15.77 3.20
C GLY A 19 15.75 15.66 2.46
N GLY A 20 16.20 16.76 1.84
CA GLY A 20 17.45 16.81 1.05
C GLY A 20 17.38 16.12 -0.32
N GLY A 21 16.22 15.59 -0.70
CA GLY A 21 16.00 14.83 -1.93
C GLY A 21 14.90 13.78 -1.72
N GLY A 22 14.93 12.73 -2.54
CA GLY A 22 14.02 11.58 -2.44
C GLY A 22 12.63 11.87 -2.99
N CYS A 23 11.60 11.45 -2.23
CA CYS A 23 10.20 11.53 -2.65
C CYS A 23 9.54 12.86 -2.25
N ALA A 24 8.57 13.28 -3.07
CA ALA A 24 7.64 14.34 -2.75
C ALA A 24 6.21 13.87 -3.01
N ILE A 25 5.27 14.34 -2.18
CA ILE A 25 3.84 14.19 -2.43
C ILE A 25 3.35 15.50 -3.06
N THR A 26 2.60 15.36 -4.15
CA THR A 26 1.88 16.46 -4.78
C THR A 26 0.39 16.20 -4.68
N LEU A 27 -0.34 17.11 -4.02
CA LEU A 27 -1.80 17.09 -3.96
C LEU A 27 -2.33 18.03 -5.04
N PHE A 28 -3.07 17.49 -5.99
CA PHE A 28 -3.70 18.29 -7.05
C PHE A 28 -4.96 18.98 -6.54
N ARG A 29 -5.25 20.17 -7.09
CA ARG A 29 -6.54 20.82 -6.87
C ARG A 29 -7.67 19.95 -7.43
N PRO A 30 -8.86 19.93 -6.81
CA PRO A 30 -9.99 19.15 -7.32
C PRO A 30 -10.42 19.54 -8.75
N ASP A 31 -10.11 20.76 -9.19
CA ASP A 31 -10.41 21.30 -10.51
C ASP A 31 -9.21 21.24 -11.48
N ALA A 32 -8.13 20.55 -11.10
CA ALA A 32 -6.97 20.35 -11.97
C ALA A 32 -7.39 19.60 -13.23
N LYS A 33 -7.06 20.17 -14.39
CA LYS A 33 -7.38 19.57 -15.69
C LYS A 33 -6.43 18.43 -16.01
N ASP A 34 -6.95 17.34 -16.56
CA ASP A 34 -6.17 16.17 -16.96
C ASP A 34 -5.02 16.53 -17.92
N GLU A 35 -5.21 17.50 -18.81
CA GLU A 35 -4.14 17.95 -19.72
C GLU A 35 -2.99 18.62 -18.96
N THR A 36 -3.31 19.40 -17.92
CA THR A 36 -2.31 20.06 -17.08
C THR A 36 -1.56 19.03 -16.23
N ILE A 37 -2.26 18.03 -15.69
CA ILE A 37 -1.65 16.91 -14.95
C ILE A 37 -0.66 16.16 -15.85
N LYS A 38 -1.10 15.71 -17.03
CA LYS A 38 -0.24 15.01 -18.00
C LYS A 38 0.97 15.84 -18.46
N GLY A 39 0.76 17.15 -18.65
CA GLY A 39 1.84 18.08 -18.98
C GLY A 39 2.89 18.19 -17.87
N LEU A 40 2.45 18.26 -16.62
CA LEU A 40 3.35 18.26 -15.45
C LEU A 40 4.09 16.92 -15.31
N GLU A 41 3.41 15.79 -15.50
CA GLU A 41 4.03 14.46 -15.45
C GLU A 41 5.13 14.28 -16.51
N THR A 42 4.91 14.84 -17.71
CA THR A 42 5.92 14.83 -18.78
C THR A 42 7.16 15.64 -18.36
N LYS A 43 6.95 16.81 -17.74
CA LYS A 43 8.07 17.63 -17.21
C LYS A 43 8.81 16.91 -16.08
N PHE A 44 8.10 16.24 -15.18
CA PHE A 44 8.74 15.43 -14.13
C PHE A 44 9.64 14.34 -14.72
N THR A 45 9.14 13.63 -15.72
CA THR A 45 9.91 12.57 -16.40
C THR A 45 11.15 13.15 -17.10
N ALA A 46 11.02 14.30 -17.75
CA ALA A 46 12.14 14.97 -18.43
C ALA A 46 13.25 15.42 -17.46
N GLU A 47 12.88 15.80 -16.24
CA GLU A 47 13.80 16.15 -15.15
C GLU A 47 14.34 14.91 -14.40
N GLY A 48 13.98 13.70 -14.82
CA GLY A 48 14.43 12.44 -14.24
C GLY A 48 13.68 11.98 -12.98
N PHE A 49 12.55 12.61 -12.65
CA PHE A 49 11.70 12.14 -11.55
C PHE A 49 10.84 10.95 -11.98
N GLN A 50 10.56 10.04 -11.05
CA GLN A 50 9.64 8.92 -11.24
C GLN A 50 8.29 9.22 -10.57
N LYS A 51 7.21 8.89 -11.27
CA LYS A 51 5.84 9.04 -10.77
C LYS A 51 5.36 7.73 -10.15
N TYR A 52 4.75 7.85 -8.98
CA TYR A 52 3.97 6.79 -8.35
C TYR A 52 2.57 7.32 -8.05
N GLU A 53 1.56 6.57 -8.45
CA GLU A 53 0.18 6.81 -8.04
C GLU A 53 -0.09 6.01 -6.76
N THR A 54 -0.64 6.66 -5.74
CA THR A 54 -0.88 6.03 -4.45
C THR A 54 -2.06 6.66 -3.74
N ILE A 55 -2.59 5.96 -2.74
CA ILE A 55 -3.67 6.42 -1.86
C ILE A 55 -3.06 6.73 -0.50
N LEU A 56 -3.34 7.93 0.03
CA LEU A 56 -2.91 8.31 1.37
C LEU A 56 -3.98 7.89 2.39
N GLY A 57 -3.53 7.38 3.53
CA GLY A 57 -4.44 6.90 4.59
C GLY A 57 -5.14 5.57 4.24
N ALA A 58 -4.52 4.74 3.41
CA ALA A 58 -4.96 3.37 3.20
C ALA A 58 -4.94 2.56 4.52
N ASP A 59 -5.67 1.45 4.52
CA ASP A 59 -5.74 0.55 5.66
C ASP A 59 -4.35 0.00 6.06
N GLY A 60 -4.19 -0.29 7.36
CA GLY A 60 -2.92 -0.69 7.96
C GLY A 60 -2.55 -2.15 7.72
N VAL A 61 -2.34 -2.90 8.80
CA VAL A 61 -1.95 -4.31 8.73
C VAL A 61 -3.09 -5.14 8.12
N ALA A 62 -2.76 -6.02 7.18
CA ALA A 62 -3.70 -6.87 6.49
C ALA A 62 -3.15 -8.28 6.28
N VAL A 63 -4.06 -9.25 6.20
CA VAL A 63 -3.76 -10.62 5.77
C VAL A 63 -4.52 -10.93 4.49
N LEU A 64 -3.89 -11.69 3.59
CA LEU A 64 -4.52 -12.11 2.35
C LEU A 64 -5.47 -13.28 2.64
N TRP A 65 -6.74 -13.09 2.33
CA TRP A 65 -7.88 -13.93 2.66
C TRP A 65 -8.27 -14.88 1.52
N PRO A 66 -8.73 -16.12 1.80
CA PRO A 66 -8.73 -16.74 3.12
C PRO A 66 -7.33 -17.14 3.54
N ALA A 67 -6.97 -16.79 4.79
CA ALA A 67 -5.72 -17.19 5.39
C ALA A 67 -6.02 -18.48 6.17
N VAL A 68 -5.91 -19.61 5.46
CA VAL A 68 -6.38 -20.91 5.94
C VAL A 68 -5.19 -21.72 6.44
N PHE A 69 -5.20 -22.10 7.72
CA PHE A 69 -4.23 -23.07 8.22
C PHE A 69 -4.66 -24.48 7.80
N ARG A 70 -3.96 -25.10 6.84
CA ARG A 70 -4.12 -26.53 6.59
C ARG A 70 -3.28 -27.28 7.60
N ASN A 71 -3.90 -27.71 8.70
CA ASN A 71 -3.34 -28.80 9.49
C ASN A 71 -3.38 -30.08 8.64
N ASP A 72 -2.26 -30.78 8.54
CA ASP A 72 -2.01 -31.89 7.61
C ASP A 72 -2.83 -33.18 7.87
N ILE A 73 -4.00 -33.10 8.51
CA ILE A 73 -4.82 -34.25 8.87
C ILE A 73 -6.29 -33.99 8.53
N GLY A 74 -6.66 -34.32 7.30
CA GLY A 74 -8.07 -34.53 6.91
C GLY A 74 -8.77 -33.25 6.45
N GLY A 75 -9.22 -33.27 5.20
CA GLY A 75 -9.78 -32.10 4.54
C GLY A 75 -11.10 -31.58 5.13
N GLU A 76 -11.43 -30.40 4.61
CA GLU A 76 -12.60 -29.54 4.86
C GLU A 76 -12.42 -28.50 5.97
N GLY A 77 -12.03 -27.29 5.55
CA GLY A 77 -12.07 -26.07 6.35
C GLY A 77 -10.89 -25.92 7.32
N GLY A 78 -9.77 -25.37 6.84
CA GLY A 78 -8.72 -24.97 7.77
C GLY A 78 -9.18 -23.82 8.66
N GLU A 79 -8.63 -23.76 9.87
CA GLU A 79 -9.00 -22.75 10.86
C GLU A 79 -8.69 -21.35 10.33
N GLU A 80 -9.67 -20.45 10.43
CA GLU A 80 -9.53 -19.06 10.02
C GLU A 80 -8.54 -18.35 10.94
N ILE A 81 -7.61 -17.59 10.35
CA ILE A 81 -6.73 -16.74 11.16
C ILE A 81 -7.53 -15.53 11.65
N ASP A 82 -7.79 -15.53 12.95
CA ASP A 82 -8.26 -14.36 13.68
C ASP A 82 -7.08 -13.52 14.20
N GLN A 83 -7.40 -12.37 14.81
CA GLN A 83 -6.40 -11.44 15.30
C GLN A 83 -5.56 -12.04 16.44
N GLU A 84 -6.15 -12.87 17.30
CA GLU A 84 -5.47 -13.45 18.46
C GLU A 84 -4.42 -14.47 18.01
N ILE A 85 -4.74 -15.30 17.01
CA ILE A 85 -3.80 -16.26 16.42
C ILE A 85 -2.62 -15.51 15.78
N PHE A 86 -2.90 -14.42 15.05
CA PHE A 86 -1.85 -13.63 14.40
C PHE A 86 -0.94 -12.92 15.41
N GLU A 87 -1.51 -12.31 16.46
CA GLU A 87 -0.74 -11.62 17.50
C GLU A 87 0.14 -12.56 18.33
N ASN A 88 -0.27 -13.83 18.47
CA ASN A 88 0.48 -14.85 19.21
C ASN A 88 1.49 -15.64 18.35
N ALA A 89 1.61 -15.32 17.06
CA ALA A 89 2.56 -15.96 16.18
C ALA A 89 4.01 -15.72 16.64
N VAL A 90 4.78 -16.80 16.81
CA VAL A 90 6.16 -16.71 17.29
C VAL A 90 7.11 -16.51 16.11
N GLY A 91 7.73 -15.33 16.05
CA GLY A 91 8.74 -15.02 15.04
C GLY A 91 8.16 -14.78 13.64
N VAL A 92 9.05 -14.50 12.69
CA VAL A 92 8.66 -14.19 11.31
C VAL A 92 8.17 -15.46 10.60
N GLU A 93 8.83 -16.58 10.85
CA GLU A 93 8.53 -17.87 10.25
C GLU A 93 7.11 -18.36 10.63
N GLY A 94 6.70 -18.14 11.89
CA GLY A 94 5.34 -18.46 12.34
C GLY A 94 4.27 -17.63 11.62
N ILE A 95 4.54 -16.34 11.40
CA ILE A 95 3.64 -15.46 10.65
C ILE A 95 3.56 -15.89 9.19
N GLU A 96 4.69 -16.18 8.54
CA GLU A 96 4.73 -16.57 7.13
C GLU A 96 3.98 -17.88 6.87
N GLN A 97 4.11 -18.85 7.78
CA GLN A 97 3.37 -20.11 7.73
C GLN A 97 1.87 -19.88 7.91
N LEU A 98 1.47 -19.01 8.85
CA LEU A 98 0.06 -18.65 9.07
C LEU A 98 -0.53 -18.00 7.81
N VAL A 99 0.10 -16.96 7.27
CA VAL A 99 -0.45 -16.20 6.13
C VAL A 99 -0.21 -16.87 4.76
N GLY A 100 0.38 -18.07 4.77
CA GLY A 100 0.61 -18.90 3.60
C GLY A 100 1.53 -18.28 2.56
N VAL A 101 2.61 -17.58 2.95
CA VAL A 101 3.55 -16.99 1.99
C VAL A 101 4.16 -18.10 1.12
N GLY A 102 3.99 -18.01 -0.20
CA GLY A 102 4.47 -19.04 -1.15
C GLY A 102 3.50 -20.18 -1.45
N ALA A 103 2.36 -20.27 -0.74
CA ALA A 103 1.29 -21.20 -1.07
C ALA A 103 0.46 -20.68 -2.26
N ARG A 104 0.27 -21.54 -3.27
CA ARG A 104 -0.49 -21.24 -4.50
C ARG A 104 -1.96 -21.62 -4.29
N GLU A 105 -2.66 -20.78 -3.53
CA GLU A 105 -4.07 -20.99 -3.19
C GLU A 105 -4.97 -19.91 -3.82
N ASP A 106 -6.25 -20.24 -3.98
CA ASP A 106 -7.29 -19.31 -4.44
C ASP A 106 -7.58 -18.31 -3.32
N ARG A 107 -7.09 -17.08 -3.49
CA ARG A 107 -7.25 -15.99 -2.52
C ARG A 107 -8.31 -15.02 -3.02
N GLU A 108 -9.26 -14.68 -2.15
CA GLU A 108 -10.44 -13.87 -2.44
C GLU A 108 -10.19 -12.36 -2.26
N GLY A 109 -9.28 -11.94 -1.38
CA GLY A 109 -9.02 -10.51 -1.15
C GLY A 109 -8.20 -10.21 0.10
N TRP A 110 -8.12 -8.93 0.51
CA TRP A 110 -7.42 -8.50 1.72
C TRP A 110 -8.38 -8.36 2.90
N LYS A 111 -8.01 -8.93 4.06
CA LYS A 111 -8.68 -8.70 5.35
C LYS A 111 -7.79 -7.79 6.20
N PHE A 112 -8.27 -6.60 6.51
CA PHE A 112 -7.55 -5.61 7.30
C PHE A 112 -7.89 -5.73 8.78
N TRP A 113 -6.91 -5.50 9.65
CA TRP A 113 -7.14 -5.42 11.09
C TRP A 113 -7.06 -3.96 11.54
N ALA A 114 -8.10 -3.51 12.23
CA ALA A 114 -8.11 -2.26 12.97
C ALA A 114 -8.09 -2.58 14.46
N ARG A 115 -7.30 -1.84 15.24
CA ARG A 115 -7.36 -1.92 16.70
C ARG A 115 -8.77 -1.51 17.13
N ALA A 116 -9.48 -2.37 17.86
CA ALA A 116 -10.74 -2.00 18.50
C ALA A 116 -10.48 -0.77 19.39
N VAL A 117 -11.22 0.31 19.15
CA VAL A 117 -11.17 1.55 19.93
C VAL A 117 -12.06 1.42 21.15
#